data_AF-A0A4P2QC06-F1
#
_entry.id   AF-A0A4P2QC06-F1
#
_cell.length_a   1.000
_cell.length_b   1.000
_cell.length_c   1.000
_cell.angle_alpha   90.00
_cell.angle_beta   90.00
_cell.angle_gamma   90.00
#
_symmetry.space_group_name_H-M   'P 1'
#
loop_
_entity.id
_entity.type
_entity.pdbx_description
1 polymer ?
#
loop_
_entity_poly.entity_id
_entity_poly.type
_entity_poly.pdbx_seq_one_letter_code
_entity_poly.pdbx_strand_id
1 'polypeptide(L)'
;MPRPEDAARKNIDDALTTAGLAVQDRRAMNLDAARGVAVREFPLKRGHGFADYLLYVDGEAVGVIEAKEVGTTLTGVEGQTEKYSVGLPDLVPAPVRPLPFLYQSTGVETAFTNRLDPDLRSRSVFHFHKPASPRV
;
A
#
# COMPACT_ATOMS: atom_id res chain seq x y z
N MET A 1 -5.45 17.90 18.28
CA MET A 1 -4.51 16.79 18.56
C MET A 1 -4.34 16.02 17.26
N PRO A 2 -3.12 15.64 16.84
CA PRO A 2 -2.96 14.71 15.74
C PRO A 2 -3.63 13.40 16.12
N ARG A 3 -4.31 12.75 15.16
CA ARG A 3 -4.90 11.42 15.39
C ARG A 3 -3.74 10.43 15.59
N PRO A 4 -3.89 9.36 16.39
CA PRO A 4 -2.85 8.35 16.55
C PRO A 4 -2.35 7.78 15.20
N GLU A 5 -3.25 7.69 14.23
CA GLU A 5 -2.98 7.33 12.84
C GLU A 5 -2.01 8.29 12.12
N ASP A 6 -1.99 9.58 12.47
CA ASP A 6 -1.08 10.55 11.84
C ASP A 6 0.38 10.31 12.27
N ALA A 7 0.61 9.81 13.50
CA ALA A 7 1.94 9.39 13.95
C ALA A 7 2.39 8.09 13.25
N ALA A 8 1.48 7.13 13.07
CA ALA A 8 1.74 5.92 12.30
C ALA A 8 2.11 6.26 10.85
N ARG A 9 1.35 7.15 10.19
CA ARG A 9 1.63 7.61 8.82
C ARG A 9 3.02 8.22 8.67
N LYS A 10 3.47 9.04 9.63
CA LYS A 10 4.83 9.59 9.59
C LYS A 10 5.89 8.48 9.55
N ASN A 11 5.77 7.47 10.42
CA ASN A 11 6.72 6.37 10.45
C ASN A 11 6.64 5.50 9.18
N ILE A 12 5.44 5.30 8.64
CA ILE A 12 5.23 4.60 7.37
C ILE A 12 5.90 5.36 6.22
N ASP A 13 5.74 6.69 6.15
CA ASP A 13 6.38 7.53 5.14
C ASP A 13 7.91 7.40 5.17
N ASP A 14 8.50 7.46 6.37
CA ASP A 14 9.94 7.33 6.59
C ASP A 14 10.43 5.93 6.16
N ALA A 15 9.67 4.88 6.50
CA ALA A 15 9.97 3.50 6.13
C ALA A 15 9.84 3.25 4.62
N LEU A 16 8.83 3.82 3.96
CA LEU A 16 8.65 3.73 2.51
C LEU A 16 9.76 4.45 1.75
N THR A 17 10.15 5.64 2.23
CA THR A 17 11.27 6.41 1.68
C THR A 17 12.58 5.62 1.81
N THR A 18 12.81 4.99 2.97
CA THR A 18 13.97 4.11 3.20
C THR A 18 13.97 2.88 2.28
N ALA A 19 12.78 2.35 1.96
CA ALA A 19 12.61 1.28 0.97
C ALA A 19 12.76 1.75 -0.49
N GLY A 20 13.00 3.05 -0.72
CA GLY A 20 13.23 3.62 -2.05
C GLY A 20 11.94 3.97 -2.81
N LEU A 21 10.80 4.07 -2.13
CA LEU A 21 9.57 4.59 -2.73
C LEU A 21 9.50 6.11 -2.57
N ALA A 22 9.12 6.80 -3.64
CA ALA A 22 8.77 8.22 -3.56
C ALA A 22 7.36 8.36 -2.98
N VAL A 23 7.24 8.88 -1.76
CA VAL A 23 5.94 9.09 -1.11
C VAL A 23 5.36 10.45 -1.53
N GLN A 24 4.13 10.45 -2.03
CA GLN A 24 3.50 11.64 -2.63
C GLN A 24 2.04 11.77 -2.21
N ASP A 25 1.54 13.00 -2.11
CA ASP A 25 0.11 13.24 -1.94
C ASP A 25 -0.60 13.15 -3.30
N ARG A 26 -1.86 12.68 -3.30
CA ARG A 26 -2.63 12.50 -4.54
C ARG A 26 -2.67 13.73 -5.45
N ARG A 27 -2.69 14.93 -4.88
CA ARG A 27 -2.75 16.20 -5.63
C ARG A 27 -1.46 16.54 -6.38
N ALA A 28 -0.32 16.05 -5.89
CA ALA A 28 1.00 16.28 -6.47
C ALA A 28 1.55 15.02 -7.19
N MET A 29 0.69 14.02 -7.40
CA MET A 29 1.06 12.71 -7.91
C MET A 29 1.73 12.79 -9.29
N ASN A 30 3.01 12.44 -9.32
CA ASN A 30 3.83 12.20 -10.49
C ASN A 30 4.36 10.76 -10.43
N LEU A 31 3.78 9.87 -11.23
CA LEU A 31 4.15 8.45 -11.25
C LEU A 31 5.52 8.20 -11.90
N ASP A 32 6.05 9.17 -12.64
CA ASP A 32 7.38 9.10 -13.28
C ASP A 32 8.50 9.60 -12.35
N ALA A 33 8.17 10.12 -11.16
CA ALA A 33 9.16 10.68 -10.23
C ALA A 33 10.17 9.64 -9.71
N ALA A 34 9.78 8.38 -9.67
CA ALA A 34 10.62 7.25 -9.29
C ALA A 34 10.03 5.95 -9.82
N ARG A 35 10.86 4.90 -9.86
CA ARG A 35 10.39 3.54 -10.18
C ARG A 35 9.25 3.08 -9.27
N GLY A 36 9.38 3.33 -7.97
CA GLY A 36 8.33 3.03 -6.99
C GLY A 36 7.75 4.32 -6.42
N VAL A 37 6.43 4.43 -6.43
CA VAL A 37 5.70 5.58 -5.90
C VAL A 37 4.63 5.10 -4.93
N ALA A 38 4.54 5.72 -3.77
CA ALA A 38 3.47 5.50 -2.81
C ALA A 38 2.59 6.75 -2.74
N VAL A 39 1.33 6.63 -3.14
CA VAL A 39 0.39 7.77 -3.19
C VAL A 39 -0.53 7.73 -1.98
N ARG A 40 -0.47 8.76 -1.14
CA ARG A 40 -1.29 8.90 0.06
C ARG A 40 -2.76 9.17 -0.26
N GLU A 41 -3.65 8.68 0.61
CA GLU A 41 -5.09 8.98 0.64
C GLU A 41 -5.76 8.83 -0.74
N PHE A 42 -5.52 7.70 -1.40
CA PHE A 42 -5.99 7.49 -2.76
C PHE A 42 -7.50 7.13 -2.79
N PRO A 43 -8.35 7.89 -3.51
CA PRO A 43 -9.78 7.62 -3.58
C PRO A 43 -10.09 6.35 -4.37
N LEU A 44 -10.92 5.50 -3.79
CA LEU A 44 -11.50 4.34 -4.46
C LEU A 44 -12.82 4.71 -5.14
N LYS A 45 -13.40 3.78 -5.91
CA LYS A 45 -14.74 3.91 -6.47
C LYS A 45 -15.74 4.28 -5.37
N ARG A 46 -16.78 5.01 -5.77
CA ARG A 46 -17.83 5.50 -4.87
C ARG A 46 -18.35 4.34 -3.99
N GLY A 47 -18.35 4.55 -2.68
CA GLY A 47 -18.79 3.55 -1.69
C GLY A 47 -17.67 2.71 -1.08
N HIS A 48 -16.45 2.74 -1.62
CA HIS A 48 -15.32 1.94 -1.12
C HIS A 48 -14.31 2.74 -0.26
N GLY A 49 -14.49 4.06 -0.16
CA GLY A 49 -13.64 4.93 0.66
C GLY A 49 -12.29 5.23 0.03
N PHE A 50 -11.22 5.13 0.82
CA PHE A 50 -9.84 5.47 0.42
C PHE A 50 -8.87 4.34 0.79
N ALA A 51 -7.77 4.26 0.04
CA ALA A 51 -6.56 3.59 0.49
C ALA A 51 -5.66 4.59 1.22
N ASP A 52 -5.05 4.20 2.35
CA ASP A 52 -4.05 5.08 2.98
C ASP A 52 -2.87 5.30 2.06
N TYR A 53 -2.39 4.23 1.41
CA TYR A 53 -1.42 4.32 0.33
C TYR A 53 -1.80 3.39 -0.82
N LEU A 54 -1.71 3.90 -2.04
CA LEU A 54 -1.68 3.08 -3.26
C LEU A 54 -0.24 3.01 -3.78
N LEU A 55 0.24 1.79 -3.99
CA LEU A 55 1.61 1.51 -4.40
C LEU A 55 1.68 1.29 -5.90
N TYR A 56 2.62 2.00 -6.52
CA TYR A 56 2.93 1.93 -7.94
C TYR A 56 4.35 1.43 -8.15
N VAL A 57 4.54 0.63 -9.19
CA VAL A 57 5.85 0.28 -9.76
C VAL A 57 5.78 0.48 -11.26
N ASP A 58 6.74 1.21 -11.83
CA ASP A 58 6.79 1.54 -13.27
C ASP A 58 5.47 2.13 -13.79
N GLY A 59 4.84 3.00 -12.99
CA GLY A 59 3.57 3.67 -13.33
C GLY A 59 2.30 2.83 -13.15
N GLU A 60 2.42 1.57 -12.75
CA GLU A 60 1.31 0.63 -12.61
C GLU A 60 1.02 0.32 -11.14
N ALA A 61 -0.26 0.30 -10.77
CA ALA A 61 -0.68 -0.02 -9.41
C ALA A 61 -0.47 -1.53 -9.14
N VAL A 62 0.23 -1.83 -8.05
CA VAL A 62 0.61 -3.19 -7.68
C VAL A 62 0.17 -3.59 -6.27
N GLY A 63 -0.19 -2.63 -5.42
CA GLY A 63 -0.50 -2.93 -4.03
C GLY A 63 -1.06 -1.75 -3.25
N VAL A 64 -1.43 -2.01 -2.00
CA VAL A 64 -1.94 -1.00 -1.08
C VAL A 64 -1.34 -1.18 0.31
N ILE A 65 -1.31 -0.10 1.08
CA ILE A 65 -1.00 -0.12 2.50
C ILE A 65 -2.21 0.47 3.23
N GLU A 66 -2.63 -0.21 4.29
CA GLU A 66 -3.58 0.34 5.25
C GLU A 66 -2.88 0.63 6.56
N ALA A 67 -2.90 1.91 6.95
CA ALA A 67 -2.36 2.37 8.21
C ALA A 67 -3.29 1.94 9.35
N LYS A 68 -2.70 1.63 10.49
CA LYS A 68 -3.40 1.23 11.72
C LYS A 68 -2.80 1.97 12.90
N GLU A 69 -3.59 2.12 13.96
CA GLU A 69 -3.09 2.68 15.21
C GLU A 69 -2.13 1.68 15.88
N VAL A 70 -1.10 2.20 16.54
CA VAL A 70 -0.16 1.38 17.33
C VAL A 70 -0.91 0.56 18.37
N GLY A 71 -0.56 -0.72 18.50
CA GLY A 71 -1.26 -1.67 19.38
C GLY A 71 -2.44 -2.40 18.72
N THR A 72 -2.80 -2.04 17.48
CA THR A 72 -3.76 -2.82 16.69
C THR A 72 -3.14 -4.14 16.25
N THR A 73 -3.80 -5.26 16.53
CA THR A 73 -3.40 -6.56 15.96
C THR A 73 -3.52 -6.53 14.45
N LEU A 74 -2.39 -6.71 13.77
CA LEU A 74 -2.35 -6.86 12.31
C LEU A 74 -2.79 -8.28 11.95
N THR A 75 -3.93 -8.41 11.27
CA THR A 75 -4.53 -9.70 10.91
C THR A 75 -4.60 -9.89 9.41
N GLY A 76 -4.96 -11.09 8.96
CA GLY A 76 -5.08 -11.43 7.55
C GLY A 76 -5.99 -10.48 6.75
N VAL A 77 -5.80 -10.48 5.43
CA VAL A 77 -6.47 -9.61 4.44
C VAL A 77 -7.91 -10.00 4.09
N GLU A 78 -8.52 -10.91 4.84
CA GLU A 78 -9.81 -11.51 4.51
C GLU A 78 -10.90 -10.44 4.29
N GLY A 79 -10.91 -9.37 5.10
CA GLY A 79 -11.87 -8.25 4.97
C GLY A 79 -11.51 -7.15 3.94
N GLN A 80 -10.27 -7.09 3.45
CA GLN A 80 -9.85 -6.05 2.49
C GLN A 80 -10.01 -6.47 1.03
N THR A 81 -10.34 -7.75 0.81
CA THR A 81 -10.57 -8.33 -0.51
C THR A 81 -11.61 -7.53 -1.29
N GLU A 82 -12.80 -7.28 -0.76
CA GLU A 82 -13.85 -6.59 -1.51
C GLU A 82 -13.50 -5.12 -1.76
N LYS A 83 -12.97 -4.42 -0.74
CA LYS A 83 -12.61 -3.00 -0.80
C LYS A 83 -11.66 -2.70 -1.95
N TYR A 84 -10.63 -3.52 -2.16
CA TYR A 84 -9.61 -3.27 -3.20
C TYR A 84 -9.81 -4.06 -4.50
N SER A 85 -10.51 -5.20 -4.46
CA SER A 85 -10.83 -5.94 -5.69
C SER A 85 -11.82 -5.20 -6.57
N VAL A 86 -12.84 -4.59 -5.94
CA VAL A 86 -13.90 -3.87 -6.66
C VAL A 86 -13.67 -2.36 -6.64
N GLY A 87 -13.09 -1.83 -5.56
CA GLY A 87 -12.96 -0.40 -5.35
C GLY A 87 -11.85 0.29 -6.13
N LEU A 88 -10.89 -0.40 -6.74
CA LEU A 88 -9.87 0.27 -7.55
C LEU A 88 -10.49 0.83 -8.84
N PRO A 89 -10.40 2.15 -9.13
CA PRO A 89 -10.99 2.72 -10.35
C PRO A 89 -10.49 2.02 -11.62
N ASP A 90 -11.38 1.84 -12.61
CA ASP A 90 -11.08 1.05 -13.81
C ASP A 90 -9.99 1.68 -14.69
N LEU A 91 -9.86 3.01 -14.62
CA LEU A 91 -8.84 3.78 -15.35
C LEU A 91 -7.44 3.70 -14.73
N VAL A 92 -7.29 3.14 -13.53
CA VAL A 92 -5.96 2.95 -12.91
C VAL A 92 -5.29 1.73 -13.55
N PRO A 93 -4.12 1.86 -14.20
CA PRO A 93 -3.38 0.72 -14.72
C PRO A 93 -3.00 -0.22 -13.57
N ALA A 94 -3.37 -1.50 -13.69
CA ALA A 94 -3.07 -2.53 -12.70
C ALA A 94 -2.99 -3.88 -13.43
N PRO A 95 -1.79 -4.41 -13.70
CA PRO A 95 -1.57 -5.66 -14.43
C PRO A 95 -2.25 -6.86 -13.80
N VAL A 96 -2.36 -6.83 -12.46
CA VAL A 96 -3.05 -7.85 -11.68
C VAL A 96 -4.16 -7.18 -10.89
N ARG A 97 -5.39 -7.67 -11.12
CA ARG A 97 -6.57 -7.33 -10.36
C ARG A 97 -7.17 -8.62 -9.77
N PRO A 98 -7.48 -8.67 -8.47
CA PRO A 98 -7.23 -7.63 -7.47
C PRO A 98 -5.73 -7.39 -7.20
N LEU A 99 -5.39 -6.21 -6.65
CA LEU A 99 -4.00 -5.85 -6.37
C LEU A 99 -3.33 -6.92 -5.47
N PRO A 100 -2.19 -7.48 -5.89
CA PRO A 100 -1.63 -8.64 -5.22
C PRO A 100 -0.91 -8.34 -3.91
N PHE A 101 -0.35 -7.15 -3.75
CA PHE A 101 0.51 -6.82 -2.62
C PHE A 101 -0.24 -5.98 -1.59
N LEU A 102 -0.55 -6.58 -0.45
CA LEU A 102 -1.32 -5.94 0.61
C LEU A 102 -0.47 -5.80 1.86
N TYR A 103 -0.41 -4.60 2.40
CA TYR A 103 0.25 -4.32 3.66
C TYR A 103 -0.73 -3.75 4.67
N GLN A 104 -0.52 -4.10 5.93
CA GLN A 104 -1.06 -3.38 7.07
C GLN A 104 0.10 -2.94 7.94
N SER A 105 0.10 -1.69 8.40
CA SER A 105 1.21 -1.18 9.19
C SER A 105 0.73 -0.25 10.29
N THR A 106 1.30 -0.40 11.48
CA THR A 106 1.17 0.56 12.57
C THR A 106 2.28 1.63 12.54
N GLY A 107 3.17 1.56 11.55
CA GLY A 107 4.43 2.32 11.52
C GLY A 107 5.51 1.77 12.46
N VAL A 108 5.17 0.80 13.33
CA VAL A 108 6.14 0.04 14.16
C VAL A 108 6.24 -1.39 13.66
N GLU A 109 5.10 -2.01 13.39
CA GLU A 109 4.99 -3.35 12.84
C GLU A 109 4.36 -3.29 11.46
N THR A 110 4.77 -4.19 10.58
CA THR A 110 4.20 -4.31 9.24
C THR A 110 3.91 -5.77 8.93
N ALA A 111 2.66 -6.04 8.55
CA ALA A 111 2.23 -7.32 8.02
C ALA A 111 2.05 -7.22 6.51
N PHE A 112 2.46 -8.26 5.80
CA PHE A 112 2.41 -8.34 4.35
C PHE A 112 1.69 -9.61 3.92
N THR A 113 0.82 -9.48 2.92
CA THR A 113 0.24 -10.61 2.20
C THR A 113 0.49 -10.44 0.71
N ASN A 114 1.01 -11.49 0.07
CA ASN A 114 1.09 -11.59 -1.38
C ASN A 114 -0.01 -12.52 -1.89
N ARG A 115 -0.92 -12.01 -2.72
CA ARG A 115 -2.01 -12.81 -3.29
C ARG A 115 -1.59 -13.73 -4.43
N LEU A 116 -0.36 -13.58 -4.91
CA LEU A 116 0.24 -14.49 -5.89
C LEU A 116 0.86 -15.71 -5.21
N ASP A 117 1.00 -15.70 -3.88
CA ASP A 117 1.49 -16.88 -3.16
C ASP A 117 0.38 -17.94 -3.14
N PRO A 118 0.69 -19.21 -3.48
CA PRO A 118 -0.30 -20.29 -3.48
C PRO A 118 -0.87 -20.59 -2.09
N ASP A 119 -0.13 -20.21 -1.04
CA ASP A 119 -0.54 -20.28 0.35
C ASP A 119 -0.74 -18.85 0.87
N LEU A 120 -1.97 -18.35 0.75
CA LEU A 120 -2.35 -16.99 1.14
C LEU A 120 -2.18 -16.80 2.65
N ARG A 121 -1.03 -16.27 3.07
CA ARG A 121 -0.74 -16.00 4.47
C ARG A 121 -0.20 -14.61 4.68
N SER A 122 -0.74 -13.95 5.70
CA SER A 122 -0.14 -12.74 6.26
C SER A 122 1.11 -13.10 7.05
N ARG A 123 2.19 -12.35 6.82
CA ARG A 123 3.49 -12.51 7.50
C ARG A 123 4.04 -11.17 7.93
N SER A 124 4.69 -11.13 9.09
CA SER A 124 5.41 -9.93 9.52
C SER A 124 6.64 -9.71 8.65
N VAL A 125 6.87 -8.46 8.26
CA VAL A 125 8.06 -8.03 7.53
C VAL A 125 8.73 -6.88 8.28
N PHE A 126 10.06 -6.91 8.33
CA PHE A 126 10.84 -5.86 9.00
C PHE A 126 10.90 -4.56 8.20
N HIS A 127 10.80 -4.65 6.87
CA HIS A 127 10.87 -3.51 5.96
C HIS A 127 9.86 -3.69 4.84
N PHE A 128 9.36 -2.57 4.30
CA PHE A 128 8.66 -2.59 3.03
C PHE A 128 9.58 -3.12 1.93
N HIS A 129 8.99 -3.86 0.99
CA HIS A 129 9.74 -4.39 -0.14
C HIS A 129 10.18 -3.24 -1.04
N LYS A 130 11.43 -3.29 -1.49
CA LYS A 130 11.97 -2.33 -2.46
C LYS A 130 11.37 -2.59 -3.85
N PRO A 131 11.11 -1.55 -4.66
CA PRO A 131 10.77 -1.73 -6.07
C PRO A 131 11.93 -2.41 -6.80
N ALA A 132 11.81 -3.70 -7.10
CA ALA A 132 12.86 -4.43 -7.82
C ALA A 132 12.91 -4.04 -9.29
N SER A 133 14.10 -3.98 -9.89
CA SER A 133 14.29 -3.85 -11.34
C SER A 133 13.76 -5.10 -12.05
N PRO A 134 13.26 -5.00 -13.30
CA PRO A 134 13.05 -6.19 -14.09
C PRO A 134 14.44 -6.79 -14.28
N ARG A 135 14.61 -8.09 -14.01
CA ARG A 135 15.80 -8.77 -14.49
C ARG A 135 15.70 -8.76 -16.01
N VAL A 136 16.48 -7.88 -16.65
CA VAL A 136 16.81 -7.99 -18.08
C VAL A 136 17.57 -9.27 -18.35
#